data_AF-W2K0N6-F1
#
_entry.id   AF-W2K0N6-F1
#
_cell.length_a   1.000
_cell.length_b   1.000
_cell.length_c   1.000
_cell.angle_alpha   90.00
_cell.angle_beta   90.00
_cell.angle_gamma   90.00
#
_symmetry.space_group_name_H-M   'P 1'
#
loop_
_entity.id
_entity.type
_entity.pdbx_description
1 polymer ?
#
loop_
_entity_poly.entity_id
_entity_poly.type
_entity_poly.pdbx_seq_one_letter_code
_entity_poly.pdbx_strand_id
1 'polypeptide(L)'
;MQLPSKLSKLKFIGFGVTESGIVKGGPAIVDLTELLYNCFTTQPNNIISVINTDNLPKNGDTIKSLVLGTEWKGQPSDLVPFRAYVESNVHLHNTMVDRLTSHRAGDSLVPLTEPWPTKTLVIEDLNGVLDAKKLSSLPGVHIRTTAGQLEQDHLLKLSIANAVHTAMVYLLALTRVKTTCDVLKYPEIRQYLDLLYAKDIAPSLELRGISKQEAQHTYDEWMARVEHKHFGLDNFWVGQNAMLKYGVRLFSNVEANVTKDKNYRPSVFMAFATALILRYLTPTQADSRKEDGSGEIFVGAMDSIQDRTPIYSTTEKTWLYANGLSANISTGKYEFLDGEEGHTAKLLWKISQK
;
A
#
# COMPACT_ATOMS: atom_id res chain seq x y z
N MET A 1 -26.70 19.51 -3.70
CA MET A 1 -26.14 19.19 -5.04
C MET A 1 -27.27 18.93 -6.03
N GLN A 2 -27.30 19.59 -7.21
CA GLN A 2 -28.29 19.29 -8.28
C GLN A 2 -27.86 18.12 -9.20
N LEU A 3 -26.73 17.47 -8.93
CA LEU A 3 -26.14 16.49 -9.86
C LEU A 3 -26.98 15.21 -10.04
N PRO A 4 -27.53 14.56 -9.00
CA PRO A 4 -28.16 13.24 -9.17
C PRO A 4 -29.40 13.22 -10.06
N SER A 5 -30.24 14.26 -10.01
CA SER A 5 -31.39 14.39 -10.92
C SER A 5 -30.99 14.57 -12.38
N LYS A 6 -29.74 14.99 -12.65
CA LYS A 6 -29.17 15.13 -13.99
C LYS A 6 -28.40 13.89 -14.45
N LEU A 7 -28.21 12.90 -13.58
CA LEU A 7 -27.45 11.69 -13.84
C LEU A 7 -28.35 10.44 -13.83
N SER A 8 -29.38 10.42 -14.67
CA SER A 8 -30.32 9.27 -14.79
C SER A 8 -29.71 7.95 -15.23
N LYS A 9 -28.43 7.96 -15.62
CA LYS A 9 -27.64 6.79 -16.02
C LYS A 9 -26.48 6.51 -15.08
N LEU A 10 -26.43 7.14 -13.90
CA LEU A 10 -25.39 6.87 -12.91
C LEU A 10 -25.48 5.41 -12.46
N LYS A 11 -24.39 4.67 -12.69
CA LYS A 11 -24.24 3.27 -12.26
C LYS A 11 -23.00 3.05 -11.40
N PHE A 12 -21.99 3.89 -11.57
CA PHE A 12 -20.69 3.74 -10.93
C PHE A 12 -20.27 5.02 -10.24
N ILE A 13 -19.77 4.90 -9.02
CA ILE A 13 -19.05 5.94 -8.29
C ILE A 13 -17.66 5.39 -7.99
N GLY A 14 -16.63 5.99 -8.58
CA GLY A 14 -15.25 5.73 -8.17
C GLY A 14 -14.95 6.51 -6.89
N PHE A 15 -14.33 5.86 -5.90
CA PHE A 15 -13.96 6.48 -4.64
C PHE A 15 -12.49 6.23 -4.35
N GLY A 16 -11.71 7.29 -4.15
CA GLY A 16 -10.29 7.20 -3.83
C GLY A 16 -9.81 8.49 -3.19
N VAL A 17 -9.49 8.44 -1.91
CA VAL A 17 -9.15 9.63 -1.10
C VAL A 17 -7.96 9.41 -0.19
N THR A 18 -7.20 8.33 -0.43
CA THR A 18 -6.14 7.78 0.41
C THR A 18 -6.64 7.26 1.76
N GLU A 19 -5.85 6.43 2.43
CA GLU A 19 -6.22 5.80 3.69
C GLU A 19 -6.54 6.84 4.79
N SER A 20 -5.87 8.01 4.78
CA SER A 20 -6.14 9.09 5.73
C SER A 20 -7.45 9.86 5.45
N GLY A 21 -8.00 9.75 4.24
CA GLY A 21 -9.28 10.36 3.88
C GLY A 21 -10.49 9.52 4.30
N ILE A 22 -10.30 8.23 4.62
CA ILE A 22 -11.37 7.32 5.06
C ILE A 22 -11.56 7.44 6.57
N VAL A 23 -12.18 8.54 6.99
CA VAL A 23 -12.41 8.86 8.42
C VAL A 23 -13.86 9.27 8.67
N LYS A 24 -14.36 8.97 9.87
CA LYS A 24 -15.72 9.32 10.29
C LYS A 24 -15.92 10.83 10.27
N GLY A 25 -16.97 11.30 9.57
CA GLY A 25 -17.26 12.72 9.41
C GLY A 25 -16.28 13.47 8.51
N GLY A 26 -15.36 12.78 7.85
CA GLY A 26 -14.47 13.37 6.86
C GLY A 26 -15.24 13.90 5.64
N PRO A 27 -14.78 14.97 4.97
CA PRO A 27 -15.51 15.60 3.87
C PRO A 27 -15.90 14.61 2.76
N ALA A 28 -15.02 13.69 2.39
CA ALA A 28 -15.28 12.69 1.35
C ALA A 28 -16.44 11.73 1.70
N ILE A 29 -16.53 11.31 2.96
CA ILE A 29 -17.59 10.44 3.44
C ILE A 29 -18.92 11.22 3.52
N VAL A 30 -18.88 12.47 3.97
CA VAL A 30 -20.04 13.36 3.99
C VAL A 30 -20.56 13.58 2.58
N ASP A 31 -19.69 13.93 1.63
CA ASP A 31 -20.05 14.17 0.23
C ASP A 31 -20.64 12.91 -0.44
N LEU A 32 -20.04 11.73 -0.18
CA LEU A 32 -20.58 10.46 -0.67
C LEU A 32 -21.96 10.17 -0.07
N THR A 33 -22.14 10.40 1.23
CA THR A 33 -23.41 10.16 1.92
C THR A 33 -24.50 11.08 1.38
N GLU A 34 -24.20 12.38 1.23
CA GLU A 34 -25.11 13.36 0.62
C GLU A 34 -25.45 12.99 -0.83
N LEU A 35 -24.47 12.54 -1.62
CA LEU A 35 -24.68 12.11 -2.99
C LEU A 35 -25.63 10.91 -3.07
N LEU A 36 -25.42 9.89 -2.24
CA LEU A 36 -26.27 8.70 -2.18
C LEU A 36 -27.68 9.05 -1.69
N TYR A 37 -27.83 9.94 -0.71
CA TYR A 37 -29.14 10.42 -0.26
C TYR A 37 -29.89 11.17 -1.36
N ASN A 38 -29.19 11.99 -2.14
CA ASN A 38 -29.77 12.66 -3.30
C ASN A 38 -30.15 11.67 -4.42
N CYS A 39 -29.42 10.56 -4.59
CA CYS A 39 -29.81 9.48 -5.49
C CYS A 39 -31.08 8.79 -4.99
N PHE A 40 -31.15 8.44 -3.70
CA PHE A 40 -32.33 7.87 -3.06
C PHE A 40 -33.59 8.72 -3.29
N THR A 41 -33.49 10.03 -3.07
CA THR A 41 -34.64 10.94 -3.20
C THR A 41 -35.10 11.16 -4.65
N THR A 42 -34.20 11.05 -5.63
CA THR A 42 -34.51 11.35 -7.04
C THR A 42 -34.74 10.11 -7.89
N GLN A 43 -34.10 9.00 -7.55
CA GLN A 43 -34.09 7.73 -8.28
C GLN A 43 -34.01 6.55 -7.29
N PRO A 44 -35.02 6.33 -6.42
CA PRO A 44 -34.96 5.34 -5.34
C PRO A 44 -34.76 3.88 -5.79
N ASN A 45 -34.96 3.60 -7.08
CA ASN A 45 -34.85 2.27 -7.67
C ASN A 45 -33.57 2.06 -8.49
N ASN A 46 -32.67 3.05 -8.57
CA ASN A 46 -31.40 2.84 -9.27
C ASN A 46 -30.53 1.84 -8.50
N ILE A 47 -29.60 1.21 -9.21
CA ILE A 47 -28.56 0.35 -8.62
C ILE A 47 -27.24 1.06 -8.83
N ILE A 48 -26.52 1.30 -7.73
CA ILE A 48 -25.26 2.04 -7.73
C ILE A 48 -24.15 1.14 -7.22
N SER A 49 -23.09 0.98 -8.00
CA SER A 49 -21.85 0.36 -7.58
C SER A 49 -20.84 1.44 -7.17
N VAL A 50 -20.41 1.41 -5.92
CA VAL A 50 -19.31 2.23 -5.42
C VAL A 50 -18.05 1.38 -5.43
N ILE A 51 -17.05 1.82 -6.20
CA ILE A 51 -15.78 1.11 -6.38
C ILE A 51 -14.70 1.92 -5.68
N ASN A 52 -14.27 1.43 -4.51
CA ASN A 52 -13.17 2.02 -3.77
C ASN A 52 -11.82 1.63 -4.40
N THR A 53 -10.87 2.54 -4.52
CA THR A 53 -9.51 2.30 -5.03
C THR A 53 -8.42 2.61 -4.02
N ASP A 54 -8.77 2.85 -2.76
CA ASP A 54 -7.82 3.02 -1.66
C ASP A 54 -7.29 1.66 -1.19
N ASN A 55 -6.00 1.61 -0.84
CA ASN A 55 -5.28 0.38 -0.50
C ASN A 55 -5.49 -0.04 0.98
N LEU A 56 -6.76 -0.19 1.35
CA LEU A 56 -7.21 -0.64 2.67
C LEU A 56 -7.87 -2.04 2.54
N PRO A 57 -7.69 -2.96 3.50
CA PRO A 57 -8.49 -4.19 3.53
C PRO A 57 -9.96 -3.86 3.78
N LYS A 58 -10.88 -4.61 3.17
CA LYS A 58 -12.34 -4.44 3.35
C LYS A 58 -12.80 -2.99 3.15
N ASN A 59 -12.28 -2.35 2.11
CA ASN A 59 -12.43 -0.93 1.86
C ASN A 59 -13.87 -0.54 1.47
N GLY A 60 -14.64 -1.44 0.86
CA GLY A 60 -16.07 -1.28 0.59
C GLY A 60 -16.90 -1.36 1.87
N ASP A 61 -16.66 -2.38 2.70
CA ASP A 61 -17.34 -2.55 4.00
C ASP A 61 -17.09 -1.36 4.93
N THR A 62 -15.84 -0.89 4.96
CA THR A 62 -15.43 0.26 5.77
C THR A 62 -16.20 1.52 5.37
N ILE A 63 -16.25 1.83 4.06
CA ILE A 63 -17.02 2.99 3.59
C ILE A 63 -18.50 2.81 3.86
N LYS A 64 -19.06 1.60 3.68
CA LYS A 64 -20.48 1.35 3.96
C LYS A 64 -20.82 1.67 5.40
N SER A 65 -20.00 1.18 6.34
CA SER A 65 -20.15 1.48 7.77
C SER A 65 -20.11 2.98 8.04
N LEU A 66 -19.15 3.68 7.42
CA LEU A 66 -19.01 5.13 7.57
C LEU A 66 -20.19 5.91 6.99
N VAL A 67 -20.68 5.57 5.79
CA VAL A 67 -21.85 6.20 5.16
C VAL A 67 -23.10 6.03 6.04
N LEU A 68 -23.34 4.83 6.58
CA LEU A 68 -24.51 4.56 7.43
C LEU A 68 -24.44 5.27 8.79
N GLY A 69 -23.23 5.60 9.26
CA GLY A 69 -22.96 6.25 10.54
C GLY A 69 -22.60 7.74 10.46
N THR A 70 -22.63 8.35 9.27
CA THR A 70 -22.26 9.74 9.06
C THR A 70 -23.45 10.67 9.25
N GLU A 71 -23.20 11.80 9.89
CA GLU A 71 -24.13 12.92 9.98
C GLU A 71 -23.76 13.99 8.97
N TRP A 72 -24.75 14.67 8.39
CA TRP A 72 -24.52 15.72 7.41
C TRP A 72 -25.55 16.86 7.52
N LYS A 73 -25.26 17.97 6.84
CA LYS A 73 -26.11 19.16 6.93
C LYS A 73 -27.42 18.95 6.17
N GLY A 74 -28.55 19.16 6.85
CA GLY A 74 -29.87 19.00 6.24
C GLY A 74 -30.33 17.53 6.15
N GLN A 75 -29.68 16.64 6.90
CA GLN A 75 -30.11 15.26 7.10
C GLN A 75 -31.55 15.21 7.64
N PRO A 76 -32.43 14.35 7.08
CA PRO A 76 -33.77 14.18 7.60
C PRO A 76 -33.75 13.49 8.97
N SER A 77 -34.80 13.71 9.77
CA SER A 77 -34.94 13.06 11.08
C SER A 77 -35.16 11.55 10.99
N ASP A 78 -35.84 11.07 9.94
CA ASP A 78 -36.02 9.65 9.67
C ASP A 78 -35.09 9.19 8.54
N LEU A 79 -34.13 8.33 8.89
CA LEU A 79 -33.18 7.72 7.98
C LEU A 79 -33.50 6.27 7.62
N VAL A 80 -34.55 5.66 8.19
CA VAL A 80 -34.86 4.25 7.95
C VAL A 80 -35.02 3.93 6.46
N PRO A 81 -35.75 4.73 5.66
CA PRO A 81 -35.88 4.47 4.22
C PRO A 81 -34.55 4.59 3.45
N PHE A 82 -33.73 5.59 3.80
CA PHE A 82 -32.44 5.78 3.17
C PHE A 82 -31.47 4.63 3.48
N ARG A 83 -31.45 4.17 4.74
CA ARG A 83 -30.62 3.02 5.14
C ARG A 83 -31.06 1.75 4.41
N ALA A 84 -32.36 1.53 4.27
CA ALA A 84 -32.88 0.40 3.49
C ALA A 84 -32.40 0.48 2.03
N TYR A 85 -32.47 1.66 1.40
CA TYR A 85 -31.93 1.88 0.06
C TYR A 85 -30.42 1.60 -0.05
N VAL A 86 -29.60 2.06 0.91
CA VAL A 86 -28.16 1.76 0.90
C VAL A 86 -27.90 0.26 1.02
N GLU A 87 -28.70 -0.46 1.81
CA GLU A 87 -28.57 -1.91 1.96
C GLU A 87 -28.99 -2.70 0.72
N SER A 88 -30.04 -2.27 0.01
CA SER A 88 -30.61 -3.02 -1.12
C SER A 88 -30.14 -2.59 -2.51
N ASN A 89 -29.77 -1.32 -2.68
CA ASN A 89 -29.54 -0.71 -3.99
C ASN A 89 -28.11 -0.18 -4.19
N VAL A 90 -27.35 -0.02 -3.11
CA VAL A 90 -25.97 0.49 -3.18
C VAL A 90 -24.99 -0.64 -2.87
N HIS A 91 -24.19 -1.01 -3.85
CA HIS A 91 -23.17 -2.03 -3.74
C HIS A 91 -21.81 -1.37 -3.54
N LEU A 92 -21.36 -1.31 -2.28
CA LEU A 92 -20.02 -0.83 -1.95
C LEU A 92 -19.06 -2.00 -2.02
N HIS A 93 -18.37 -2.11 -3.16
CA HIS A 93 -17.54 -3.27 -3.46
C HIS A 93 -16.21 -3.20 -2.70
N ASN A 94 -15.82 -4.32 -2.08
CA ASN A 94 -14.44 -4.50 -1.64
C ASN A 94 -13.53 -4.70 -2.86
N THR A 95 -12.34 -4.12 -2.82
CA THR A 95 -11.39 -4.20 -3.94
C THR A 95 -9.96 -4.45 -3.48
N MET A 96 -9.17 -4.99 -4.41
CA MET A 96 -7.72 -4.97 -4.36
C MET A 96 -7.23 -4.18 -5.58
N VAL A 97 -6.46 -3.13 -5.33
CA VAL A 97 -5.80 -2.35 -6.39
C VAL A 97 -4.30 -2.65 -6.39
N ASP A 98 -3.67 -2.74 -7.56
CA ASP A 98 -2.23 -2.90 -7.64
C ASP A 98 -1.67 -2.27 -8.92
N ARG A 99 -1.03 -1.12 -8.78
CA ARG A 99 -0.25 -0.50 -9.84
C ARG A 99 0.76 0.45 -9.24
N LEU A 100 2.03 0.24 -9.55
CA LEU A 100 3.08 1.13 -9.11
C LEU A 100 2.86 2.51 -9.75
N THR A 101 2.68 3.50 -8.89
CA THR A 101 2.29 4.84 -9.26
C THR A 101 3.20 5.83 -8.53
N SER A 102 3.72 6.79 -9.26
CA SER A 102 4.45 7.95 -8.78
C SER A 102 3.92 9.19 -9.51
N HIS A 103 4.71 10.25 -9.56
CA HIS A 103 4.37 11.49 -10.23
C HIS A 103 5.48 11.90 -11.21
N ARG A 104 5.14 12.75 -12.17
CA ARG A 104 6.13 13.27 -13.12
C ARG A 104 7.04 14.29 -12.44
N ALA A 105 8.28 14.36 -12.91
CA ALA A 105 9.23 15.34 -12.41
C ALA A 105 8.67 16.77 -12.57
N GLY A 106 8.68 17.53 -11.47
CA GLY A 106 8.19 18.91 -11.44
C GLY A 106 6.67 19.07 -11.28
N ASP A 107 5.89 17.99 -11.28
CA ASP A 107 4.43 18.07 -11.12
C ASP A 107 3.87 16.84 -10.38
N SER A 108 3.53 17.03 -9.11
CA SER A 108 2.95 15.98 -8.25
C SER A 108 1.50 15.61 -8.60
N LEU A 109 0.81 16.43 -9.40
CA LEU A 109 -0.58 16.20 -9.81
C LEU A 109 -0.69 15.32 -11.05
N VAL A 110 0.41 15.15 -11.80
CA VAL A 110 0.41 14.31 -13.00
C VAL A 110 0.97 12.93 -12.67
N PRO A 111 0.13 11.88 -12.62
CA PRO A 111 0.59 10.54 -12.29
C PRO A 111 1.54 10.00 -13.35
N LEU A 112 2.56 9.30 -12.88
CA LEU A 112 3.44 8.44 -13.66
C LEU A 112 3.19 7.01 -13.19
N THR A 113 2.99 6.07 -14.10
CA THR A 113 2.65 4.68 -13.75
C THR A 113 3.49 3.71 -14.56
N GLU A 114 3.68 2.51 -14.00
CA GLU A 114 4.14 1.36 -14.76
C GLU A 114 3.10 0.93 -15.83
N PRO A 115 3.50 0.08 -16.81
CA PRO A 115 2.54 -0.62 -17.67
C PRO A 115 1.48 -1.38 -16.87
N TRP A 116 0.34 -1.71 -17.49
CA TRP A 116 -0.76 -2.41 -16.80
C TRP A 116 -0.31 -3.80 -16.31
N PRO A 117 -0.30 -4.07 -14.98
CA PRO A 117 -0.06 -5.41 -14.47
C PRO A 117 -1.25 -6.34 -14.73
N THR A 118 -1.03 -7.64 -14.57
CA THR A 118 -2.05 -8.68 -14.81
C THR A 118 -3.30 -8.44 -13.97
N LYS A 119 -3.12 -8.00 -12.71
CA LYS A 119 -4.20 -7.62 -11.79
C LYS A 119 -3.98 -6.17 -11.34
N THR A 120 -4.67 -5.24 -11.98
CA THR A 120 -4.66 -3.81 -11.60
C THR A 120 -5.80 -3.46 -10.65
N LEU A 121 -6.99 -3.97 -10.93
CA LEU A 121 -8.19 -3.75 -10.13
C LEU A 121 -8.96 -5.06 -10.04
N VAL A 122 -9.03 -5.61 -8.84
CA VAL A 122 -9.87 -6.75 -8.52
C VAL A 122 -11.06 -6.25 -7.73
N ILE A 123 -12.28 -6.58 -8.16
CA ILE A 123 -13.53 -6.15 -7.54
C ILE A 123 -14.29 -7.38 -7.09
N GLU A 124 -14.67 -7.43 -5.82
CA GLU A 124 -15.60 -8.44 -5.32
C GLU A 124 -17.05 -8.02 -5.61
N ASP A 125 -17.77 -8.88 -6.32
CA ASP A 125 -19.17 -8.70 -6.68
C ASP A 125 -19.97 -9.98 -6.41
N LEU A 126 -20.18 -10.26 -5.12
CA LEU A 126 -20.96 -11.42 -4.67
C LEU A 126 -22.45 -11.34 -5.05
N ASN A 127 -22.93 -10.14 -5.39
CA ASN A 127 -24.33 -9.91 -5.77
C ASN A 127 -24.55 -9.98 -7.29
N GLY A 128 -23.48 -10.07 -8.09
CA GLY A 128 -23.55 -10.17 -9.55
C GLY A 128 -24.19 -8.95 -10.22
N VAL A 129 -24.02 -7.75 -9.64
CA VAL A 129 -24.61 -6.51 -10.19
C VAL A 129 -23.75 -5.86 -11.27
N LEU A 130 -22.50 -6.28 -11.38
CA LEU A 130 -21.57 -5.84 -12.41
C LEU A 130 -21.68 -6.72 -13.66
N ASP A 131 -21.49 -6.13 -14.84
CA ASP A 131 -21.28 -6.88 -16.07
C ASP A 131 -19.86 -7.49 -16.05
N ALA A 132 -19.72 -8.62 -15.36
CA ALA A 132 -18.44 -9.27 -15.13
C ALA A 132 -17.71 -9.62 -16.43
N LYS A 133 -18.44 -10.02 -17.48
CA LYS A 133 -17.87 -10.36 -18.79
C LYS A 133 -17.27 -9.13 -19.46
N LYS A 134 -18.00 -8.01 -19.47
CA LYS A 134 -17.52 -6.76 -20.07
C LYS A 134 -16.35 -6.18 -19.28
N LEU A 135 -16.45 -6.13 -17.95
CA LEU A 135 -15.38 -5.58 -17.12
C LEU A 135 -14.10 -6.43 -17.18
N SER A 136 -14.22 -7.75 -17.14
CA SER A 136 -13.05 -8.65 -17.22
C SER A 136 -12.39 -8.67 -18.62
N SER A 137 -12.98 -8.02 -19.62
CA SER A 137 -12.33 -7.80 -20.92
C SER A 137 -11.36 -6.61 -20.91
N LEU A 138 -11.43 -5.76 -19.87
CA LEU A 138 -10.53 -4.63 -19.71
C LEU A 138 -9.18 -5.13 -19.14
N PRO A 139 -8.04 -4.64 -19.66
CA PRO A 139 -6.72 -5.04 -19.15
C PRO A 139 -6.61 -4.80 -17.64
N GLY A 140 -6.16 -5.82 -16.91
CA GLY A 140 -5.92 -5.72 -15.47
C GLY A 140 -7.17 -5.73 -14.58
N VAL A 141 -8.39 -5.81 -15.13
CA VAL A 141 -9.63 -5.82 -14.35
C VAL A 141 -10.12 -7.24 -14.13
N HIS A 142 -10.39 -7.61 -12.88
CA HIS A 142 -10.90 -8.93 -12.51
C HIS A 142 -12.12 -8.80 -11.61
N ILE A 143 -13.19 -9.52 -11.92
CA ILE A 143 -14.38 -9.57 -11.07
C ILE A 143 -14.41 -10.92 -10.34
N ARG A 144 -14.51 -10.87 -9.01
CA ARG A 144 -14.64 -12.04 -8.13
C ARG A 144 -16.08 -12.17 -7.69
N THR A 145 -16.73 -13.22 -8.14
CA THR A 145 -18.14 -13.51 -7.83
C THR A 145 -18.30 -14.60 -6.77
N THR A 146 -17.18 -15.16 -6.29
CA THR A 146 -17.16 -16.18 -5.24
C THR A 146 -16.42 -15.66 -4.01
N ALA A 147 -17.05 -15.78 -2.84
CA ALA A 147 -16.46 -15.37 -1.56
C ALA A 147 -15.12 -16.08 -1.32
N GLY A 148 -14.14 -15.38 -0.77
CA GLY A 148 -12.79 -15.90 -0.53
C GLY A 148 -11.79 -15.65 -1.67
N GLN A 149 -12.26 -15.36 -2.89
CA GLN A 149 -11.34 -15.11 -4.02
C GLN A 149 -10.59 -13.79 -3.90
N LEU A 150 -11.25 -12.72 -3.43
CA LEU A 150 -10.59 -11.43 -3.21
C LEU A 150 -9.53 -11.53 -2.11
N GLU A 151 -9.80 -12.32 -1.06
CA GLU A 151 -8.83 -12.59 0.01
C GLU A 151 -7.59 -13.31 -0.50
N GLN A 152 -7.73 -14.25 -1.44
CA GLN A 152 -6.59 -14.89 -2.11
C GLN A 152 -5.77 -13.88 -2.93
N ASP A 153 -6.43 -12.97 -3.65
CA ASP A 153 -5.75 -11.90 -4.39
C ASP A 153 -5.00 -10.94 -3.45
N HIS A 154 -5.59 -10.55 -2.32
CA HIS A 154 -4.90 -9.77 -1.28
C HIS A 154 -3.73 -10.52 -0.67
N LEU A 155 -3.89 -11.83 -0.41
CA LEU A 155 -2.84 -12.67 0.18
C LEU A 155 -1.60 -12.70 -0.72
N LEU A 156 -1.79 -12.93 -2.02
CA LEU A 156 -0.73 -12.90 -3.03
C LEU A 156 -0.03 -11.55 -3.07
N LYS A 157 -0.79 -10.45 -3.17
CA LYS A 157 -0.23 -9.09 -3.20
C LYS A 157 0.58 -8.78 -1.94
N LEU A 158 0.02 -9.04 -0.76
CA LEU A 158 0.66 -8.68 0.51
C LEU A 158 1.89 -9.54 0.80
N SER A 159 1.78 -10.84 0.57
CA SER A 159 2.80 -11.82 0.96
C SER A 159 3.92 -11.98 -0.05
N ILE A 160 3.69 -11.63 -1.33
CA ILE A 160 4.71 -11.69 -2.39
C ILE A 160 5.12 -10.27 -2.77
N ALA A 161 4.28 -9.57 -3.55
CA ALA A 161 4.63 -8.30 -4.16
C ALA A 161 5.11 -7.29 -3.12
N ASN A 162 4.25 -6.99 -2.15
CA ASN A 162 4.57 -6.04 -1.10
C ASN A 162 5.68 -6.53 -0.16
N ALA A 163 5.78 -7.84 0.12
CA ALA A 163 6.80 -8.40 1.01
C ALA A 163 8.20 -8.31 0.42
N VAL A 164 8.36 -8.76 -0.83
CA VAL A 164 9.61 -8.70 -1.59
C VAL A 164 10.02 -7.24 -1.80
N HIS A 165 9.07 -6.36 -2.11
CA HIS A 165 9.32 -4.93 -2.20
C HIS A 165 9.85 -4.36 -0.87
N THR A 166 9.19 -4.69 0.24
CA THR A 166 9.59 -4.27 1.59
C THR A 166 10.99 -4.79 1.93
N ALA A 167 11.31 -6.05 1.62
CA ALA A 167 12.64 -6.62 1.85
C ALA A 167 13.74 -5.94 1.03
N MET A 168 13.40 -5.44 -0.17
CA MET A 168 14.31 -4.78 -1.11
C MET A 168 14.56 -3.30 -0.77
N VAL A 169 13.51 -2.52 -0.49
CA VAL A 169 13.63 -1.05 -0.41
C VAL A 169 14.56 -0.57 0.69
N TYR A 170 14.61 -1.24 1.85
CA TYR A 170 15.51 -0.82 2.93
C TYR A 170 16.96 -1.10 2.60
N LEU A 171 17.25 -2.20 1.90
CA LEU A 171 18.60 -2.50 1.41
C LEU A 171 19.04 -1.44 0.41
N LEU A 172 18.19 -1.13 -0.58
CA LEU A 172 18.46 -0.09 -1.56
C LEU A 172 18.64 1.29 -0.91
N ALA A 173 17.76 1.67 0.02
CA ALA A 173 17.85 2.94 0.73
C ALA A 173 19.15 3.05 1.55
N LEU A 174 19.50 2.03 2.34
CA LEU A 174 20.73 2.01 3.15
C LEU A 174 21.99 2.01 2.29
N THR A 175 21.94 1.45 1.07
CA THR A 175 23.04 1.46 0.09
C THR A 175 23.03 2.69 -0.82
N ARG A 176 22.28 3.75 -0.46
CA ARG A 176 22.21 5.04 -1.18
C ARG A 176 21.61 4.96 -2.59
N VAL A 177 20.84 3.90 -2.87
CA VAL A 177 20.10 3.75 -4.12
C VAL A 177 18.76 4.46 -3.97
N LYS A 178 18.51 5.47 -4.81
CA LYS A 178 17.31 6.30 -4.71
C LYS A 178 16.05 5.58 -5.18
N THR A 179 16.12 4.86 -6.31
CA THR A 179 14.93 4.33 -6.98
C THR A 179 14.93 2.81 -7.08
N THR A 180 13.76 2.19 -7.07
CA THR A 180 13.63 0.72 -7.12
C THR A 180 14.17 0.12 -8.42
N CYS A 181 14.02 0.79 -9.56
CA CYS A 181 14.46 0.27 -10.86
C CYS A 181 16.00 0.15 -10.99
N ASP A 182 16.74 0.86 -10.13
CA ASP A 182 18.19 0.71 -10.04
C ASP A 182 18.62 -0.66 -9.46
N VAL A 183 17.68 -1.48 -8.96
CA VAL A 183 17.95 -2.85 -8.49
C VAL A 183 18.68 -3.70 -9.53
N LEU A 184 18.43 -3.45 -10.83
CA LEU A 184 19.10 -4.13 -11.94
C LEU A 184 20.62 -3.98 -11.94
N LYS A 185 21.17 -3.00 -11.22
CA LYS A 185 22.61 -2.79 -11.05
C LYS A 185 23.24 -3.72 -10.00
N TYR A 186 22.42 -4.46 -9.25
CA TYR A 186 22.83 -5.24 -8.07
C TYR A 186 22.31 -6.69 -8.15
N PRO A 187 22.98 -7.58 -8.92
CA PRO A 187 22.58 -8.98 -9.06
C PRO A 187 22.47 -9.73 -7.72
N GLU A 188 23.25 -9.33 -6.72
CA GLU A 188 23.26 -9.93 -5.38
C GLU A 188 21.94 -9.66 -4.65
N ILE A 189 21.32 -8.50 -4.88
CA ILE A 189 19.99 -8.18 -4.33
C ILE A 189 18.96 -9.10 -4.97
N ARG A 190 19.03 -9.33 -6.29
CA ARG A 190 18.14 -10.26 -6.98
C ARG A 190 18.23 -11.66 -6.39
N GLN A 191 19.44 -12.16 -6.18
CA GLN A 191 19.68 -13.47 -5.58
C GLN A 191 19.15 -13.56 -4.15
N TYR A 192 19.35 -12.52 -3.34
CA TYR A 192 18.79 -12.43 -2.00
C TYR A 192 17.27 -12.55 -2.01
N LEU A 193 16.58 -11.82 -2.91
CA LEU A 193 15.13 -11.86 -3.02
C LEU A 193 14.62 -13.23 -3.49
N ASP A 194 15.33 -13.90 -4.42
CA ASP A 194 15.00 -15.28 -4.84
C ASP A 194 15.04 -16.24 -3.66
N LEU A 195 16.10 -16.13 -2.85
CA LEU A 195 16.30 -17.01 -1.71
C LEU A 195 15.31 -16.72 -0.58
N LEU A 196 15.00 -15.46 -0.31
CA LEU A 196 13.92 -15.07 0.61
C LEU A 196 12.57 -15.65 0.16
N TYR A 197 12.25 -15.52 -1.13
CA TYR A 197 11.02 -16.04 -1.68
C TYR A 197 10.94 -17.57 -1.54
N ALA A 198 11.98 -18.28 -1.98
CA ALA A 198 12.00 -19.74 -1.98
C ALA A 198 12.04 -20.36 -0.57
N LYS A 199 12.66 -19.69 0.41
CA LYS A 199 12.86 -20.25 1.76
C LYS A 199 11.76 -19.90 2.75
N ASP A 200 11.13 -18.73 2.61
CA ASP A 200 10.16 -18.26 3.62
C ASP A 200 8.78 -17.95 3.03
N ILE A 201 8.71 -17.25 1.89
CA ILE A 201 7.45 -16.74 1.35
C ILE A 201 6.65 -17.84 0.64
N ALA A 202 7.26 -18.54 -0.33
CA ALA A 202 6.56 -19.57 -1.10
C ALA A 202 6.02 -20.71 -0.23
N PRO A 203 6.79 -21.29 0.72
CA PRO A 203 6.25 -22.31 1.63
C PRO A 203 5.06 -21.82 2.46
N SER A 204 5.11 -20.56 2.90
CA SER A 204 4.03 -19.95 3.67
C SER A 204 2.73 -19.82 2.87
N LEU A 205 2.83 -19.58 1.56
CA LEU A 205 1.68 -19.48 0.67
C LEU A 205 1.06 -20.84 0.37
N GLU A 206 1.88 -21.87 0.16
CA GLU A 206 1.39 -23.25 0.01
C GLU A 206 0.58 -23.71 1.23
N LEU A 207 1.08 -23.40 2.43
CA LEU A 207 0.37 -23.67 3.69
C LEU A 207 -0.97 -22.92 3.83
N ARG A 208 -1.12 -21.81 3.10
CA ARG A 208 -2.34 -20.99 3.04
C ARG A 208 -3.19 -21.28 1.80
N GLY A 209 -2.91 -22.38 1.09
CA GLY A 209 -3.74 -22.89 0.00
C GLY A 209 -3.46 -22.27 -1.37
N ILE A 210 -2.40 -21.47 -1.52
CA ILE A 210 -1.97 -20.95 -2.81
C ILE A 210 -1.06 -21.97 -3.49
N SER A 211 -1.31 -22.26 -4.77
CA SER A 211 -0.50 -23.22 -5.51
C SER A 211 0.93 -22.69 -5.76
N LYS A 212 1.92 -23.58 -5.82
CA LYS A 212 3.30 -23.24 -6.21
C LYS A 212 3.38 -22.45 -7.51
N GLN A 213 2.57 -22.85 -8.50
CA GLN A 213 2.55 -22.23 -9.82
C GLN A 213 2.05 -20.79 -9.74
N GLU A 214 0.97 -20.55 -9.00
CA GLU A 214 0.39 -19.21 -8.84
C GLU A 214 1.30 -18.28 -8.03
N ALA A 215 1.92 -18.80 -6.96
CA ALA A 215 2.92 -18.07 -6.19
C ALA A 215 4.12 -17.70 -7.06
N GLN A 216 4.66 -18.64 -7.83
CA GLN A 216 5.81 -18.39 -8.70
C GLN A 216 5.47 -17.36 -9.79
N HIS A 217 4.32 -17.51 -10.44
CA HIS A 217 3.87 -16.57 -11.47
C HIS A 217 3.74 -15.14 -10.91
N THR A 218 3.15 -14.99 -9.72
CA THR A 218 3.01 -13.69 -9.05
C THR A 218 4.38 -13.10 -8.71
N TYR A 219 5.32 -13.93 -8.25
CA TYR A 219 6.68 -13.51 -7.96
C TYR A 219 7.43 -13.06 -9.22
N ASP A 220 7.37 -13.83 -10.30
CA ASP A 220 8.02 -13.52 -11.57
C ASP A 220 7.47 -12.21 -12.17
N GLU A 221 6.15 -12.04 -12.18
CA GLU A 221 5.51 -10.79 -12.63
C GLU A 221 5.97 -9.62 -11.77
N TRP A 222 5.98 -9.77 -10.45
CA TRP A 222 6.41 -8.71 -9.55
C TRP A 222 7.87 -8.31 -9.78
N MET A 223 8.76 -9.28 -9.95
CA MET A 223 10.17 -9.01 -10.24
C MET A 223 10.34 -8.27 -11.57
N ALA A 224 9.62 -8.67 -12.62
CA ALA A 224 9.64 -7.97 -13.90
C ALA A 224 9.16 -6.51 -13.80
N ARG A 225 8.19 -6.24 -12.92
CA ARG A 225 7.66 -4.88 -12.65
C ARG A 225 8.67 -3.99 -11.94
N VAL A 226 9.30 -4.48 -10.85
CA VAL A 226 10.29 -3.68 -10.11
C VAL A 226 11.59 -3.46 -10.90
N GLU A 227 11.90 -4.36 -11.81
CA GLU A 227 13.03 -4.28 -12.74
C GLU A 227 12.75 -3.43 -13.98
N HIS A 228 11.58 -2.80 -14.09
CA HIS A 228 11.22 -2.02 -15.27
C HIS A 228 12.16 -0.81 -15.46
N LYS A 229 12.94 -0.83 -16.55
CA LYS A 229 14.01 0.16 -16.83
C LYS A 229 13.58 1.64 -16.80
N HIS A 230 12.31 1.92 -17.08
CA HIS A 230 11.80 3.29 -17.20
C HIS A 230 10.84 3.68 -16.07
N PHE A 231 10.69 2.85 -15.04
CA PHE A 231 9.77 3.13 -13.95
C PHE A 231 10.31 2.58 -12.62
N GLY A 232 10.41 3.44 -11.61
CA GLY A 232 10.78 3.03 -10.26
C GLY A 232 10.21 3.99 -9.23
N LEU A 233 10.05 3.51 -8.00
CA LEU A 233 9.59 4.32 -6.87
C LEU A 233 10.78 4.78 -6.03
N ASP A 234 10.62 5.88 -5.32
CA ASP A 234 11.62 6.35 -4.37
C ASP A 234 11.68 5.43 -3.14
N ASN A 235 12.86 4.87 -2.85
CA ASN A 235 13.05 3.87 -1.80
C ASN A 235 12.78 4.41 -0.40
N PHE A 236 13.00 5.71 -0.15
CA PHE A 236 12.73 6.34 1.14
C PHE A 236 11.24 6.64 1.31
N TRP A 237 10.55 7.06 0.24
CA TRP A 237 9.10 7.18 0.24
C TRP A 237 8.42 5.82 0.51
N VAL A 238 8.84 4.78 -0.21
CA VAL A 238 8.30 3.42 -0.02
C VAL A 238 8.68 2.85 1.34
N GLY A 239 9.80 3.26 1.93
CA GLY A 239 10.27 2.83 3.26
C GLY A 239 9.48 3.36 4.45
N GLN A 240 8.57 4.33 4.28
CA GLN A 240 7.78 4.87 5.39
C GLN A 240 6.80 3.84 5.97
N ASN A 241 6.38 4.01 7.23
CA ASN A 241 5.51 3.07 7.96
C ASN A 241 6.09 1.65 8.06
N ALA A 242 7.38 1.56 8.38
CA ALA A 242 8.16 0.35 8.20
C ALA A 242 7.65 -0.83 9.03
N MET A 243 7.35 -0.64 10.32
CA MET A 243 6.89 -1.73 11.19
C MET A 243 5.48 -2.23 10.84
N LEU A 244 4.58 -1.34 10.42
CA LEU A 244 3.27 -1.73 9.90
C LEU A 244 3.43 -2.62 8.66
N LYS A 245 4.26 -2.19 7.70
CA LYS A 245 4.57 -2.94 6.48
C LYS A 245 5.25 -4.27 6.80
N TYR A 246 6.20 -4.28 7.73
CA TYR A 246 6.86 -5.51 8.18
C TYR A 246 5.85 -6.53 8.70
N GLY A 247 4.96 -6.11 9.61
CA GLY A 247 3.94 -6.96 10.21
C GLY A 247 3.05 -7.64 9.17
N VAL A 248 2.41 -6.85 8.31
CA VAL A 248 1.40 -7.37 7.38
C VAL A 248 1.99 -8.06 6.14
N ARG A 249 3.25 -7.77 5.77
CA ARG A 249 3.87 -8.26 4.52
C ARG A 249 4.89 -9.38 4.75
N LEU A 250 5.84 -9.19 5.66
CA LEU A 250 6.93 -10.13 5.89
C LEU A 250 6.64 -11.05 7.07
N PHE A 251 6.29 -10.49 8.22
CA PHE A 251 6.07 -11.24 9.45
C PHE A 251 4.85 -12.17 9.36
N SER A 252 3.82 -11.79 8.60
CA SER A 252 2.68 -12.67 8.31
C SER A 252 3.08 -13.98 7.64
N ASN A 253 4.16 -14.00 6.83
CA ASN A 253 4.69 -15.22 6.25
C ASN A 253 5.34 -16.12 7.32
N VAL A 254 6.11 -15.51 8.22
CA VAL A 254 6.75 -16.19 9.37
C VAL A 254 5.70 -16.79 10.28
N GLU A 255 4.67 -16.02 10.64
CA GLU A 255 3.57 -16.47 11.49
C GLU A 255 2.89 -17.71 10.90
N ALA A 256 2.51 -17.67 9.62
CA ALA A 256 1.89 -18.80 8.95
C ALA A 256 2.79 -20.06 8.91
N ASN A 257 4.09 -19.90 8.69
CA ASN A 257 5.03 -21.01 8.75
C ASN A 257 5.16 -21.59 10.16
N VAL A 258 5.34 -20.76 11.19
CA VAL A 258 5.46 -21.20 12.59
C VAL A 258 4.19 -21.90 13.08
N THR A 259 3.01 -21.40 12.71
CA THR A 259 1.73 -21.99 13.10
C THR A 259 1.54 -23.41 12.53
N LYS A 260 2.11 -23.70 11.36
CA LYS A 260 1.90 -24.97 10.65
C LYS A 260 3.08 -25.94 10.76
N ASP A 261 4.29 -25.43 10.94
CA ASP A 261 5.51 -26.20 11.15
C ASP A 261 6.26 -25.72 12.40
N LYS A 262 6.17 -26.50 13.48
CA LYS A 262 6.86 -26.25 14.75
C LYS A 262 8.40 -26.24 14.65
N ASN A 263 8.94 -26.88 13.62
CA ASN A 263 10.38 -26.94 13.38
C ASN A 263 10.87 -25.81 12.47
N TYR A 264 9.95 -25.07 11.84
CA TYR A 264 10.31 -23.94 11.01
C TYR A 264 11.11 -22.92 11.82
N ARG A 265 12.18 -22.43 11.21
CA ARG A 265 12.95 -21.28 11.66
C ARG A 265 13.07 -20.34 10.47
N PRO A 266 12.83 -19.02 10.66
CA PRO A 266 13.04 -18.05 9.59
C PRO A 266 14.43 -18.21 8.99
N SER A 267 14.54 -18.15 7.67
CA SER A 267 15.83 -18.25 7.02
C SER A 267 16.72 -17.06 7.39
N VAL A 268 18.02 -17.19 7.11
CA VAL A 268 18.97 -16.07 7.22
C VAL A 268 18.57 -14.88 6.36
N PHE A 269 17.82 -15.08 5.27
CA PHE A 269 17.35 -14.02 4.38
C PHE A 269 16.19 -13.25 5.01
N MET A 270 15.24 -13.95 5.66
CA MET A 270 14.19 -13.28 6.43
C MET A 270 14.78 -12.51 7.61
N ALA A 271 15.73 -13.11 8.33
CA ALA A 271 16.45 -12.43 9.41
C ALA A 271 17.21 -11.19 8.91
N PHE A 272 17.83 -11.27 7.73
CA PHE A 272 18.50 -10.13 7.09
C PHE A 272 17.51 -9.03 6.70
N ALA A 273 16.34 -9.37 6.13
CA ALA A 273 15.28 -8.40 5.85
C ALA A 273 14.85 -7.64 7.11
N THR A 274 14.62 -8.36 8.21
CA THR A 274 14.29 -7.78 9.51
C THR A 274 15.42 -6.89 10.02
N ALA A 275 16.68 -7.33 9.93
CA ALA A 275 17.83 -6.56 10.34
C ALA A 275 17.97 -5.24 9.56
N LEU A 276 17.72 -5.25 8.25
CA LEU A 276 17.73 -4.05 7.41
C LEU A 276 16.65 -3.05 7.83
N ILE A 277 15.45 -3.52 8.17
CA ILE A 277 14.37 -2.66 8.67
C ILE A 277 14.74 -2.02 10.00
N LEU A 278 15.25 -2.81 10.94
CA LEU A 278 15.69 -2.29 12.25
C LEU A 278 16.86 -1.31 12.08
N ARG A 279 17.81 -1.61 11.19
CA ARG A 279 18.92 -0.72 10.84
C ARG A 279 18.44 0.59 10.23
N TYR A 280 17.40 0.54 9.38
CA TYR A 280 16.77 1.72 8.80
C TYR A 280 16.08 2.58 9.87
N LEU A 281 15.44 1.94 10.85
CA LEU A 281 14.72 2.61 11.94
C LEU A 281 15.61 3.02 13.13
N THR A 282 16.91 2.76 13.08
CA THR A 282 17.83 3.12 14.17
C THR A 282 18.30 4.57 14.01
N PRO A 283 17.95 5.49 14.94
CA PRO A 283 18.41 6.86 14.87
C PRO A 283 19.93 6.96 15.06
N THR A 284 20.52 8.00 14.48
CA THR A 284 21.97 8.30 14.59
C THR A 284 22.27 9.56 15.39
N GLN A 285 21.24 10.23 15.89
CA GLN A 285 21.33 11.39 16.75
C GLN A 285 20.22 11.36 17.79
N ALA A 286 20.46 12.02 18.93
CA ALA A 286 19.51 12.09 20.03
C ALA A 286 18.29 12.98 19.70
N ASP A 287 18.50 14.00 18.86
CA ASP A 287 17.48 15.00 18.56
C ASP A 287 16.59 14.56 17.40
N SER A 288 15.29 14.56 17.67
CA SER A 288 14.21 14.49 16.70
C SER A 288 13.59 15.87 16.50
N ARG A 289 13.03 16.13 15.31
CA ARG A 289 12.16 17.30 15.11
C ARG A 289 10.70 16.86 15.12
N LYS A 290 9.82 17.68 15.67
CA LYS A 290 8.37 17.47 15.61
C LYS A 290 7.80 18.21 14.42
N GLU A 291 6.89 17.56 13.70
CA GLU A 291 6.09 18.19 12.67
C GLU A 291 4.62 18.13 13.07
N ASP A 292 3.89 19.22 12.80
CA ASP A 292 2.52 19.39 13.28
C ASP A 292 1.61 18.31 12.70
N GLY A 293 1.12 17.42 13.57
CA GLY A 293 0.17 16.38 13.21
C GLY A 293 0.74 15.13 12.51
N SER A 294 2.06 15.00 12.31
CA SER A 294 2.69 13.85 11.63
C SER A 294 3.63 13.01 12.52
N GLY A 295 3.79 13.38 13.79
CA GLY A 295 4.60 12.65 14.77
C GLY A 295 6.06 13.11 14.85
N GLU A 296 6.90 12.30 15.46
CA GLU A 296 8.31 12.61 15.71
C GLU A 296 9.18 12.15 14.52
N ILE A 297 9.96 13.06 13.95
CA ILE A 297 10.86 12.80 12.82
C ILE A 297 12.26 12.46 13.36
N PHE A 298 12.74 11.27 13.02
CA PHE A 298 14.05 10.76 13.39
C PHE A 298 15.03 10.87 12.23
N VAL A 299 16.34 10.85 12.54
CA VAL A 299 17.40 10.87 11.53
C VAL A 299 18.22 9.58 11.57
N GLY A 300 18.20 8.84 10.47
CA GLY A 300 19.02 7.65 10.24
C GLY A 300 20.26 7.96 9.39
N ALA A 301 21.11 6.94 9.23
CA ALA A 301 22.27 7.01 8.34
C ALA A 301 22.34 5.83 7.38
N MET A 302 22.56 6.12 6.11
CA MET A 302 22.94 5.18 5.05
C MET A 302 24.35 4.65 5.32
N ASP A 303 24.69 3.52 4.73
CA ASP A 303 26.01 2.92 4.89
C ASP A 303 27.10 3.78 4.25
N SER A 304 28.33 3.65 4.78
CA SER A 304 29.48 4.43 4.31
C SER A 304 29.84 4.01 2.89
N ILE A 305 30.16 4.99 2.05
CA ILE A 305 30.73 4.72 0.74
C ILE A 305 32.19 4.32 0.96
N GLN A 306 32.55 3.13 0.50
CA GLN A 306 33.90 2.57 0.70
C GLN A 306 34.97 3.35 -0.08
N ASP A 307 34.58 4.01 -1.18
CA ASP A 307 35.40 5.00 -1.89
C ASP A 307 34.81 6.41 -1.73
N ARG A 308 35.54 7.28 -1.03
CA ARG A 308 35.13 8.67 -0.74
C ARG A 308 35.72 9.67 -1.74
N THR A 309 36.20 9.20 -2.89
CA THR A 309 36.91 10.00 -3.89
C THR A 309 36.10 10.09 -5.19
N PRO A 310 35.77 11.30 -5.69
CA PRO A 310 36.09 12.60 -5.12
C PRO A 310 35.28 12.85 -3.84
N ILE A 311 35.86 13.64 -2.93
CA ILE A 311 35.15 14.26 -1.80
C ILE A 311 33.89 14.88 -2.39
N TYR A 312 32.73 14.31 -2.06
CA TYR A 312 31.46 14.64 -2.70
C TYR A 312 31.31 16.16 -2.84
N SER A 313 31.35 16.60 -4.10
CA SER A 313 31.17 17.99 -4.51
C SER A 313 29.82 18.51 -4.01
N THR A 314 29.84 19.74 -3.52
CA THR A 314 28.75 20.51 -2.88
C THR A 314 27.52 20.79 -3.75
N THR A 315 27.27 20.03 -4.81
CA THR A 315 26.31 20.43 -5.85
C THR A 315 25.13 19.49 -6.09
N GLU A 316 25.07 18.28 -5.54
CA GLU A 316 23.84 17.47 -5.53
C GLU A 316 23.69 16.55 -4.29
N LYS A 317 22.51 16.31 -3.73
CA LYS A 317 21.16 16.88 -3.90
C LYS A 317 20.34 16.36 -2.73
N THR A 318 20.20 17.12 -1.64
CA THR A 318 19.10 16.83 -0.70
C THR A 318 17.81 16.79 -1.51
N TRP A 319 17.00 15.75 -1.37
CA TRP A 319 15.68 15.73 -1.96
C TRP A 319 14.64 15.50 -0.87
N LEU A 320 13.49 16.11 -1.09
CA LEU A 320 12.32 15.84 -0.29
C LEU A 320 11.65 14.58 -0.85
N TYR A 321 11.29 13.67 0.04
CA TYR A 321 10.32 12.62 -0.19
C TYR A 321 9.21 12.77 0.86
N ALA A 322 8.02 12.25 0.56
CA ALA A 322 6.92 12.04 1.51
C ALA A 322 6.76 13.10 2.63
N ASN A 323 5.78 14.00 2.50
CA ASN A 323 5.40 14.93 3.59
C ASN A 323 6.57 15.76 4.16
N GLY A 324 7.52 16.19 3.34
CA GLY A 324 8.61 17.08 3.80
C GLY A 324 9.78 16.38 4.51
N LEU A 325 9.84 15.05 4.48
CA LEU A 325 11.02 14.29 4.88
C LEU A 325 12.12 14.44 3.83
N SER A 326 13.37 14.32 4.24
CA SER A 326 14.51 14.53 3.35
C SER A 326 15.58 13.45 3.46
N ALA A 327 16.28 13.20 2.36
CA ALA A 327 17.49 12.38 2.32
C ALA A 327 18.57 13.12 1.56
N ASN A 328 19.81 12.78 1.90
CA ASN A 328 20.98 13.33 1.26
C ASN A 328 22.00 12.20 1.02
N ILE A 329 22.19 11.85 -0.25
CA ILE A 329 23.14 10.80 -0.67
C ILE A 329 24.58 11.17 -0.34
N SER A 330 24.93 12.45 -0.24
CA SER A 330 26.30 12.89 0.02
C SER A 330 26.66 12.74 1.50
N THR A 331 25.79 13.21 2.40
CA THR A 331 25.99 13.04 3.85
C THR A 331 25.62 11.64 4.33
N GLY A 332 24.78 10.93 3.58
CA GLY A 332 24.19 9.66 3.98
C GLY A 332 23.10 9.80 5.03
N LYS A 333 22.62 11.00 5.33
CA LYS A 333 21.53 11.19 6.30
C LYS A 333 20.17 11.09 5.63
N TYR A 334 19.18 10.60 6.36
CA TYR A 334 17.78 10.59 5.93
C TYR A 334 16.83 10.74 7.13
N GLU A 335 15.63 11.25 6.88
CA GLU A 335 14.59 11.47 7.88
C GLU A 335 13.49 10.41 7.79
N PHE A 336 12.96 9.92 8.90
CA PHE A 336 11.88 8.94 8.84
C PHE A 336 10.90 9.09 10.00
N LEU A 337 9.69 8.58 9.78
CA LEU A 337 8.64 8.46 10.78
C LEU A 337 8.51 7.00 11.23
N ASP A 338 8.16 6.80 12.50
CA ASP A 338 7.90 5.48 13.11
C ASP A 338 6.56 5.49 13.87
N GLY A 339 5.48 5.78 13.14
CA GLY A 339 4.16 6.01 13.72
C GLY A 339 4.08 7.26 14.59
N GLU A 340 2.93 7.50 15.22
CA GLU A 340 2.69 8.72 16.01
C GLU A 340 3.65 8.86 17.21
N GLU A 341 3.98 7.75 17.86
CA GLU A 341 4.77 7.75 19.11
C GLU A 341 6.26 7.44 18.94
N GLY A 342 6.69 6.96 17.77
CA GLY A 342 8.11 6.69 17.49
C GLY A 342 8.75 5.61 18.38
N HIS A 343 7.96 4.66 18.88
CA HIS A 343 8.39 3.72 19.92
C HIS A 343 9.58 2.85 19.50
N THR A 344 9.58 2.33 18.28
CA THR A 344 10.63 1.44 17.77
C THR A 344 11.93 2.22 17.66
N ALA A 345 11.89 3.41 17.06
CA ALA A 345 13.05 4.28 16.90
C ALA A 345 13.68 4.66 18.25
N LYS A 346 12.86 5.06 19.23
CA LYS A 346 13.31 5.38 20.60
C LYS A 346 13.94 4.18 21.31
N LEU A 347 13.34 3.00 21.17
CA LEU A 347 13.87 1.78 21.76
C LEU A 347 15.22 1.39 21.13
N LEU A 348 15.30 1.44 19.80
CA LEU A 348 16.53 1.15 19.06
C LEU A 348 17.65 2.13 19.41
N TRP A 349 17.35 3.42 19.51
CA TRP A 349 18.30 4.42 19.99
C TRP A 349 18.84 4.06 21.38
N LYS A 350 17.96 3.76 22.34
CA LYS A 350 18.38 3.39 23.70
C LYS A 350 19.26 2.14 23.72
N ILE A 351 18.98 1.17 22.86
CA ILE A 351 19.79 -0.05 22.75
C ILE A 351 21.14 0.24 22.10
N SER A 352 21.19 1.12 21.08
CA SER A 352 22.44 1.45 20.37
C SER A 352 23.43 2.29 21.19
N GLN A 353 23.00 2.88 22.31
CA GLN A 353 23.87 3.62 23.24
C GLN A 353 24.52 2.73 24.31
N LYS A 354 24.17 1.44 24.37
CA LYS A 354 24.79 0.45 25.27
C LYS A 354 25.87 -0.30 24.53
#